data_AF-A0A6A3BN94-F1
#
_entry.id   AF-A0A6A3BN94-F1
#
_cell.length_a   1.000
_cell.length_b   1.000
_cell.length_c   1.000
_cell.angle_alpha   90.00
_cell.angle_beta   90.00
_cell.angle_gamma   90.00
#
_symmetry.space_group_name_H-M   'P 1'
#
loop_
_entity.id
_entity.type
_entity.pdbx_description
1 polymer ?
#
loop_
_entity_poly.entity_id
_entity_poly.type
_entity_poly.pdbx_seq_one_letter_code
_entity_poly.pdbx_strand_id
1 'polypeptide(L)'
;MENETEQNPNAKMEYRRSICFGEIRVQQQIIDSFAASFPTSLNFIKALTLDTAQNHAKLAKMKAALRKTENELVKVLEAKTHKEAKQMDTRESISALKARVEKLKRSVQVQKARRDEYGSIISQESLALTEIEEKVKHAIEENGEIHEAISWYNRVLGFKIEGGHGVRFTFNNMDIENPKQEYSFTIRHADDAYSLLDCDPPLNGIKELINELNRTNGLFKFVRIMREKFQEAATLGMILLYC
;
A
#
# COMPACT_ATOMS: atom_id res chain seq x y z
N MET A 1 47.19 -100.00 -102.83
CA MET A 1 48.11 -100.89 -102.09
C MET A 1 48.06 -100.46 -100.63
N GLU A 2 47.03 -100.70 -99.79
CA GLU A 2 45.99 -101.73 -99.66
C GLU A 2 46.49 -103.18 -99.60
N ASN A 3 46.55 -103.69 -98.36
CA ASN A 3 46.19 -105.03 -97.82
C ASN A 3 46.87 -105.14 -96.45
N GLU A 4 46.20 -104.95 -95.31
CA GLU A 4 45.30 -105.92 -94.64
C GLU A 4 45.81 -107.36 -94.66
N THR A 5 46.41 -107.84 -93.56
CA THR A 5 45.80 -108.84 -92.65
C THR A 5 46.74 -109.23 -91.49
N GLU A 6 46.11 -109.29 -90.30
CA GLU A 6 46.40 -110.21 -89.19
C GLU A 6 47.74 -110.14 -88.43
N GLN A 7 47.77 -109.35 -87.34
CA GLN A 7 48.61 -109.65 -86.17
C GLN A 7 47.93 -109.29 -84.83
N ASN A 8 47.47 -110.37 -84.20
CA ASN A 8 47.11 -110.63 -82.81
C ASN A 8 46.00 -109.78 -82.13
N PRO A 9 44.73 -110.24 -82.19
CA PRO A 9 43.61 -109.70 -81.41
C PRO A 9 43.90 -109.61 -79.90
N ASN A 10 44.78 -110.47 -79.37
CA ASN A 10 45.09 -110.57 -77.96
C ASN A 10 45.93 -109.36 -77.46
N ALA A 11 46.92 -108.92 -78.25
CA ALA A 11 47.78 -107.77 -77.89
C ALA A 11 47.02 -106.42 -77.91
N LYS A 12 46.10 -106.25 -78.87
CA LYS A 12 45.21 -105.07 -78.95
C LYS A 12 44.20 -105.05 -77.79
N MET A 13 43.74 -106.22 -77.36
CA MET A 13 42.84 -106.36 -76.21
C MET A 13 43.58 -106.09 -74.88
N GLU A 14 44.83 -106.53 -74.75
CA GLU A 14 45.70 -106.24 -73.60
C GLU A 14 46.06 -104.74 -73.49
N TYR A 15 46.37 -104.07 -74.60
CA TYR A 15 46.62 -102.62 -74.60
C TYR A 15 45.40 -101.82 -74.15
N ARG A 16 44.20 -102.17 -74.65
CA ARG A 16 42.94 -101.53 -74.21
C ARG A 16 42.62 -101.83 -72.74
N ARG A 17 42.90 -103.04 -72.26
CA ARG A 17 42.80 -103.38 -70.84
C ARG A 17 43.74 -102.52 -70.00
N SER A 18 44.98 -102.32 -70.42
CA SER A 18 45.94 -101.48 -69.69
C SER A 18 45.51 -100.02 -69.60
N ILE A 19 44.96 -99.44 -70.68
CA ILE A 19 44.41 -98.07 -70.66
C ILE A 19 43.22 -98.00 -69.71
N CYS A 20 42.29 -98.94 -69.82
CA CYS A 20 41.12 -99.01 -68.94
C CYS A 20 41.51 -99.18 -67.47
N PHE A 21 42.48 -100.03 -67.15
CA PHE A 21 43.01 -100.19 -65.79
C PHE A 21 43.74 -98.94 -65.29
N GLY A 22 44.45 -98.22 -66.16
CA GLY A 22 45.07 -96.93 -65.84
C GLY A 22 44.04 -95.85 -65.51
N GLU A 23 42.99 -95.73 -66.33
CA GLU A 23 41.86 -94.82 -66.09
C GLU A 23 41.10 -95.16 -64.81
N ILE A 24 40.81 -96.45 -64.57
CA ILE A 24 40.19 -96.92 -63.33
C ILE A 24 41.04 -96.50 -62.12
N ARG A 25 42.37 -96.63 -62.22
CA ARG A 25 43.29 -96.24 -61.14
C ARG A 25 43.30 -94.73 -60.88
N VAL A 26 43.26 -93.91 -61.93
CA VAL A 26 43.15 -92.44 -61.80
C VAL A 26 41.81 -92.04 -61.20
N GLN A 27 40.71 -92.62 -61.66
CA GLN A 27 39.38 -92.37 -61.09
C GLN A 27 39.30 -92.81 -59.63
N GLN A 28 39.90 -93.95 -59.27
CA GLN A 28 39.99 -94.40 -57.89
C GLN A 28 40.76 -93.41 -57.01
N GLN A 29 41.90 -92.88 -57.47
CA GLN A 29 42.66 -91.86 -56.73
C GLN A 29 41.88 -90.56 -56.53
N ILE A 30 41.10 -90.12 -57.53
CA ILE A 30 40.23 -88.94 -57.43
C ILE A 30 39.12 -89.20 -56.40
N ILE A 31 38.49 -90.37 -56.46
CA ILE A 31 37.45 -90.79 -55.51
C ILE A 31 38.03 -90.87 -54.10
N ASP A 32 39.20 -91.46 -53.92
CA ASP A 32 39.84 -91.61 -52.60
C ASP A 32 40.26 -90.25 -52.03
N SER A 33 40.80 -89.35 -52.85
CA SER A 33 41.14 -87.97 -52.45
C SER A 33 39.92 -87.15 -52.07
N PHE A 34 38.83 -87.27 -52.84
CA PHE A 34 37.55 -86.66 -52.51
C PHE A 34 36.96 -87.26 -51.23
N ALA A 35 36.93 -88.59 -51.10
CA ALA A 35 36.43 -89.28 -49.93
C ALA A 35 37.23 -88.95 -48.66
N ALA A 36 38.54 -88.71 -48.77
CA ALA A 36 39.39 -88.28 -47.66
C ALA A 36 39.17 -86.82 -47.27
N SER A 37 38.93 -85.91 -48.22
CA SER A 37 38.79 -84.46 -47.97
C SER A 37 37.37 -84.00 -47.66
N PHE A 38 36.36 -84.70 -48.18
CA PHE A 38 34.95 -84.35 -48.03
C PHE A 38 34.47 -84.30 -46.56
N PRO A 39 34.82 -85.25 -45.67
CA PRO A 39 34.46 -85.19 -44.26
C PRO A 39 35.03 -83.94 -43.56
N THR A 40 36.25 -83.53 -43.89
CA THR A 40 36.90 -82.34 -43.32
C THR A 40 36.18 -81.07 -43.74
N SER A 41 35.82 -80.95 -45.02
CA SER A 41 35.03 -79.82 -45.53
C SER A 41 33.64 -79.75 -44.89
N LEU A 42 32.94 -80.89 -44.77
CA LEU A 42 31.65 -80.96 -44.08
C LEU A 42 31.75 -80.57 -42.60
N ASN A 43 32.77 -81.05 -41.89
CA ASN A 43 33.01 -80.69 -40.49
C ASN A 43 33.32 -79.20 -40.33
N PHE A 44 34.07 -78.62 -41.27
CA PHE A 44 34.32 -77.17 -41.30
C PHE A 44 33.02 -76.38 -41.50
N ILE A 45 32.18 -76.73 -42.46
CA ILE A 45 30.87 -76.07 -42.70
C ILE A 45 29.96 -76.22 -41.47
N LYS A 46 29.96 -77.40 -40.84
CA LYS A 46 29.19 -77.64 -39.61
C LYS A 46 29.68 -76.77 -38.46
N ALA A 47 30.99 -76.63 -38.28
CA ALA A 47 31.56 -75.73 -37.25
C ALA A 47 31.21 -74.26 -37.54
N LEU A 48 31.30 -73.83 -38.80
CA LEU A 48 30.95 -72.48 -39.23
C LEU A 48 29.46 -72.15 -39.00
N THR A 49 28.56 -73.09 -39.33
CA THR A 49 27.12 -72.89 -39.10
C THR A 49 26.78 -72.84 -37.61
N LEU A 50 27.44 -73.66 -36.79
CA LEU A 50 27.30 -73.62 -35.34
C LEU A 50 27.79 -72.30 -34.74
N ASP A 51 28.96 -71.82 -35.16
CA ASP A 51 29.50 -70.53 -34.71
C ASP A 51 28.59 -69.36 -35.14
N THR A 52 28.11 -69.38 -36.38
CA THR A 52 27.15 -68.38 -36.89
C THR A 52 25.86 -68.36 -36.06
N ALA A 53 25.31 -69.53 -35.72
CA ALA A 53 24.13 -69.64 -34.86
C ALA A 53 24.42 -69.10 -33.44
N GLN A 54 25.58 -69.43 -32.86
CA GLN A 54 25.99 -68.92 -31.57
C GLN A 54 26.16 -67.38 -31.58
N ASN A 55 26.74 -66.84 -32.65
CA ASN A 55 26.91 -65.40 -32.83
C ASN A 55 25.57 -64.69 -33.02
N HIS A 56 24.63 -65.26 -33.77
CA HIS A 56 23.26 -64.76 -33.85
C HIS A 56 22.57 -64.71 -32.48
N ALA A 57 22.73 -65.75 -31.65
CA ALA A 57 22.18 -65.77 -30.30
C ALA A 57 22.81 -64.70 -29.40
N LYS A 58 24.14 -64.52 -29.46
CA LYS A 58 24.85 -63.44 -28.74
C LYS A 58 24.37 -62.05 -29.20
N LEU A 59 24.24 -61.85 -30.52
CA LEU A 59 23.76 -60.59 -31.10
C LEU A 59 22.32 -60.28 -30.67
N ALA A 60 21.44 -61.29 -30.63
CA ALA A 60 20.07 -61.11 -30.13
C ALA A 60 20.05 -60.67 -28.65
N LYS A 61 20.89 -61.28 -27.81
CA LYS A 61 21.05 -60.88 -26.40
C LYS A 61 21.55 -59.44 -26.27
N MET A 62 22.57 -59.07 -27.05
CA MET A 62 23.10 -57.69 -27.06
C MET A 62 22.06 -56.67 -27.53
N LYS A 63 21.30 -56.97 -28.59
CA LYS A 63 20.20 -56.11 -29.07
C LYS A 63 19.11 -55.92 -28.02
N ALA A 64 18.75 -56.98 -27.30
CA ALA A 64 17.76 -56.90 -26.23
C ALA A 64 18.27 -56.06 -25.05
N ALA A 65 19.53 -56.22 -24.66
CA ALA A 65 20.17 -55.41 -23.62
C ALA A 65 20.23 -53.93 -24.03
N LEU A 66 20.62 -53.63 -25.28
CA LEU A 66 20.66 -52.27 -25.81
C LEU A 66 19.30 -51.59 -25.75
N ARG A 67 18.24 -52.26 -26.23
CA ARG A 67 16.86 -51.74 -26.16
C ARG A 67 16.43 -51.47 -24.72
N LYS A 68 16.79 -52.36 -23.78
CA LYS A 68 16.49 -52.15 -22.36
C LYS A 68 17.19 -50.90 -21.83
N THR A 69 18.47 -50.71 -22.13
CA THR A 69 19.21 -49.52 -21.69
C THR A 69 18.71 -48.24 -22.35
N GLU A 70 18.33 -48.27 -23.63
CA GLU A 70 17.72 -47.14 -24.32
C GLU A 70 16.40 -46.73 -23.67
N ASN A 71 15.53 -47.68 -23.35
CA ASN A 71 14.26 -47.41 -22.67
C ASN A 71 14.46 -46.80 -21.27
N GLU A 72 15.43 -47.30 -20.50
CA GLU A 72 15.76 -46.72 -19.20
C GLU A 72 16.36 -45.30 -19.34
N LEU A 73 17.18 -45.07 -20.35
CA LEU A 73 17.71 -43.72 -20.65
C LEU A 73 16.58 -42.74 -20.97
N VAL A 74 15.59 -43.15 -21.77
CA VAL A 74 14.40 -42.34 -22.08
C VAL A 74 13.63 -41.98 -20.81
N LYS A 75 13.35 -42.95 -19.93
CA LYS A 75 12.67 -42.69 -18.64
C LYS A 75 13.46 -41.72 -17.77
N VAL A 76 14.78 -41.88 -17.69
CA VAL A 76 15.65 -40.97 -16.92
C VAL A 76 15.64 -39.57 -17.50
N LEU A 77 15.64 -39.43 -18.82
CA LEU A 77 15.54 -38.13 -19.49
C LEU A 77 14.20 -37.44 -19.20
N GLU A 78 13.08 -38.15 -19.27
CA GLU A 78 11.76 -37.62 -18.92
C GLU A 78 11.68 -37.16 -17.45
N ALA A 79 12.20 -37.96 -16.52
CA ALA A 79 12.26 -37.59 -15.11
C ALA A 79 13.14 -36.35 -14.87
N LYS A 80 14.25 -36.24 -15.62
CA LYS A 80 15.16 -35.09 -15.54
C LYS A 80 14.51 -33.82 -16.07
N THR A 81 13.90 -33.85 -17.24
CA THR A 81 13.23 -32.67 -17.83
C THR A 81 12.08 -32.19 -16.94
N HIS A 82 11.30 -33.11 -16.36
CA HIS A 82 10.26 -32.76 -15.39
C HIS A 82 10.82 -32.10 -14.13
N LYS A 83 11.94 -32.62 -13.61
CA LYS A 83 12.60 -32.04 -12.43
C LYS A 83 13.16 -30.65 -12.73
N GLU A 84 13.75 -30.45 -13.90
CA GLU A 84 14.26 -29.16 -14.34
C GLU A 84 13.14 -28.13 -14.54
N ALA A 85 12.01 -28.53 -15.13
CA ALA A 85 10.82 -27.68 -15.24
C ALA A 85 10.32 -27.22 -13.86
N LYS A 86 10.16 -28.14 -12.90
CA LYS A 86 9.79 -27.79 -11.51
C LYS A 86 10.79 -26.87 -10.82
N GLN A 87 12.09 -27.06 -11.08
CA GLN A 87 13.12 -26.17 -10.55
C GLN A 87 13.04 -24.77 -11.16
N MET A 88 12.69 -24.66 -12.43
CA MET A 88 12.46 -23.39 -13.09
C MET A 88 11.24 -22.65 -12.52
N ASP A 89 10.10 -23.34 -12.37
CA ASP A 89 8.87 -22.77 -11.80
C ASP A 89 9.07 -22.25 -10.36
N THR A 90 9.80 -23.01 -9.54
CA THR A 90 10.13 -22.60 -8.16
C THR A 90 11.06 -21.40 -8.13
N ARG A 91 12.06 -21.34 -9.02
CA ARG A 91 12.96 -20.18 -9.14
C ARG A 91 12.22 -18.92 -9.56
N GLU A 92 11.28 -19.03 -10.50
CA GLU A 92 10.45 -17.91 -10.93
C GLU A 92 9.54 -17.44 -9.78
N SER A 93 8.91 -18.37 -9.07
CA SER A 93 8.09 -18.09 -7.89
C SER A 93 8.87 -17.37 -6.77
N ILE A 94 10.10 -17.82 -6.50
CA ILE A 94 11.00 -17.15 -5.52
C ILE A 94 11.33 -15.73 -5.97
N SER A 95 11.63 -15.55 -7.26
CA SER A 95 11.96 -14.23 -7.82
C SER A 95 10.77 -13.28 -7.72
N ALA A 96 9.55 -13.76 -8.02
CA ALA A 96 8.32 -13.00 -7.88
C ALA A 96 8.03 -12.64 -6.41
N LEU A 97 8.20 -13.58 -5.48
CA LEU A 97 8.05 -13.32 -4.05
C LEU A 97 9.05 -12.27 -3.54
N LYS A 98 10.32 -12.35 -3.97
CA LYS A 98 11.34 -11.37 -3.62
C LYS A 98 10.96 -9.96 -4.10
N ALA A 99 10.46 -9.84 -5.33
CA ALA A 99 9.98 -8.56 -5.85
C ALA A 99 8.79 -8.00 -5.03
N ARG A 100 7.85 -8.87 -4.61
CA ARG A 100 6.73 -8.49 -3.75
C ARG A 100 7.19 -8.02 -2.36
N VAL A 101 8.17 -8.70 -1.76
CA VAL A 101 8.75 -8.31 -0.46
C VAL A 101 9.38 -6.92 -0.55
N GLU A 102 10.17 -6.64 -1.59
CA GLU A 102 10.77 -5.31 -1.77
C GLU A 102 9.71 -4.22 -2.01
N LYS A 103 8.64 -4.52 -2.75
CA LYS A 103 7.52 -3.58 -2.92
C LYS A 103 6.84 -3.27 -1.58
N LEU A 104 6.55 -4.31 -0.78
CA LEU A 104 5.95 -4.14 0.55
C LEU A 104 6.86 -3.36 1.50
N LYS A 105 8.17 -3.64 1.49
CA LYS A 105 9.15 -2.91 2.29
C LYS A 105 9.13 -1.41 2.00
N ARG A 106 9.13 -1.02 0.72
CA ARG A 106 9.00 0.39 0.31
C ARG A 106 7.68 1.00 0.78
N SER A 107 6.57 0.28 0.63
CA SER A 107 5.25 0.75 1.08
C SER A 107 5.21 0.98 2.60
N VAL A 108 5.78 0.07 3.39
CA VAL A 108 5.87 0.22 4.85
C VAL A 108 6.72 1.43 5.24
N GLN A 109 7.83 1.70 4.54
CA GLN A 109 8.64 2.90 4.79
C GLN A 109 7.86 4.18 4.52
N VAL A 110 7.12 4.26 3.41
CA VAL A 110 6.26 5.41 3.08
C VAL A 110 5.19 5.61 4.16
N GLN A 111 4.54 4.54 4.62
CA GLN A 111 3.52 4.63 5.67
C GLN A 111 4.10 5.02 7.03
N LYS A 112 5.32 4.59 7.35
CA LYS A 112 6.05 5.07 8.55
C LYS A 112 6.28 6.57 8.50
N ALA A 113 6.86 7.07 7.41
CA ALA A 113 7.12 8.50 7.24
C ALA A 113 5.84 9.34 7.37
N ARG A 114 4.73 8.91 6.74
CA ARG A 114 3.43 9.59 6.87
C ARG A 114 2.91 9.61 8.31
N ARG A 115 3.00 8.49 9.02
CA ARG A 115 2.58 8.43 10.43
C ARG A 115 3.40 9.41 11.28
N ASP A 116 4.70 9.49 11.04
CA ASP A 116 5.59 10.36 11.81
C ASP A 116 5.27 11.84 11.52
N GLU A 117 4.96 12.19 10.26
CA GLU A 117 4.47 13.51 9.85
C GLU A 117 3.15 13.87 10.55
N TYR A 118 2.14 12.99 10.50
CA TYR A 118 0.88 13.22 11.20
C TYR A 118 1.06 13.31 12.72
N GLY A 119 1.97 12.51 13.31
CA GLY A 119 2.32 12.61 14.72
C GLY A 119 2.88 13.97 15.10
N SER A 120 3.71 14.57 14.23
CA SER A 120 4.24 15.92 14.42
C SER A 120 3.13 16.98 14.34
N ILE A 121 2.22 16.87 13.36
CA ILE A 121 1.10 17.82 13.19
C ILE A 121 0.18 17.78 14.42
N ILE A 122 -0.23 16.57 14.84
CA ILE A 122 -1.11 16.40 16.02
C ILE A 122 -0.44 16.96 17.27
N SER A 123 0.87 16.73 17.44
CA SER A 123 1.61 17.27 18.59
C SER A 123 1.60 18.81 18.58
N GLN A 124 1.83 19.42 17.42
CA GLN A 124 1.81 20.88 17.28
C GLN A 124 0.42 21.47 17.53
N GLU A 125 -0.64 20.86 16.98
CA GLU A 125 -2.02 21.30 17.19
C GLU A 125 -2.44 21.15 18.66
N SER A 126 -2.04 20.07 19.33
CA SER A 126 -2.35 19.85 20.75
C SER A 126 -1.70 20.91 21.66
N LEU A 127 -0.48 21.35 21.34
CA LEU A 127 0.20 22.43 22.06
C LEU A 127 -0.51 23.77 21.83
N ALA A 128 -0.89 24.08 20.59
CA ALA A 128 -1.62 25.30 20.27
C ALA A 128 -2.99 25.36 20.95
N LEU A 129 -3.70 24.23 21.03
CA LEU A 129 -4.97 24.14 21.77
C LEU A 129 -4.78 24.40 23.26
N THR A 130 -3.75 23.81 23.86
CA THR A 130 -3.44 24.02 25.29
C THR A 130 -3.16 25.51 25.58
N GLU A 131 -2.39 26.18 24.71
CA GLU A 131 -2.10 27.62 24.85
C GLU A 131 -3.37 28.49 24.73
N ILE A 132 -4.29 28.12 23.84
CA ILE A 132 -5.58 28.80 23.70
C ILE A 132 -6.44 28.57 24.94
N GLU A 133 -6.52 27.34 25.44
CA GLU A 133 -7.28 27.00 26.66
C GLU A 133 -6.78 27.78 27.87
N GLU A 134 -5.46 27.90 28.05
CA GLU A 134 -4.87 28.72 29.11
C GLU A 134 -5.21 30.21 28.96
N LYS A 135 -5.12 30.76 27.74
CA LYS A 135 -5.50 32.16 27.47
C LYS A 135 -6.97 32.42 27.74
N VAL A 136 -7.85 31.50 27.33
CA VAL A 136 -9.30 31.61 27.56
C VAL A 136 -9.59 31.55 29.06
N LYS A 137 -8.94 30.63 29.79
CA LYS A 137 -9.10 30.53 31.24
C LYS A 137 -8.68 31.83 31.94
N HIS A 138 -7.52 32.38 31.60
CA HIS A 138 -7.06 33.66 32.13
C HIS A 138 -8.04 34.81 31.82
N ALA A 139 -8.54 34.87 30.58
CA ALA A 139 -9.52 35.89 30.19
C ALA A 139 -10.85 35.76 30.95
N ILE A 140 -11.31 34.54 31.24
CA ILE A 140 -12.51 34.32 32.06
C ILE A 140 -12.28 34.78 33.50
N GLU A 141 -11.13 34.45 34.09
CA GLU A 141 -10.76 34.85 35.45
C GLU A 141 -10.67 36.39 35.55
N GLU A 142 -9.93 37.03 34.65
CA GLU A 142 -9.77 38.50 34.62
C GLU A 142 -11.12 39.22 34.39
N ASN A 143 -11.93 38.74 33.45
CA ASN A 143 -13.23 39.36 33.16
C ASN A 143 -14.26 39.09 34.27
N GLY A 144 -14.09 38.01 35.05
CA GLY A 144 -14.90 37.71 36.22
C GLY A 144 -14.74 38.76 37.32
N GLU A 145 -13.49 39.11 37.65
CA GLU A 145 -13.19 40.14 38.65
C GLU A 145 -13.72 41.52 38.24
N ILE A 146 -13.56 41.89 36.95
CA ILE A 146 -14.09 43.14 36.40
C ILE A 146 -15.61 43.16 36.49
N HIS A 147 -16.29 42.07 36.12
CA HIS A 147 -17.74 42.00 36.20
C HIS A 147 -18.24 42.06 37.66
N GLU A 148 -17.54 41.41 38.60
CA GLU A 148 -17.87 41.49 40.02
C GLU A 148 -17.75 42.93 40.55
N ALA A 149 -16.67 43.63 40.20
CA ALA A 149 -16.47 45.03 40.55
C ALA A 149 -17.57 45.92 39.95
N ILE A 150 -17.91 45.76 38.66
CA ILE A 150 -19.00 46.51 38.01
C ILE A 150 -20.32 46.25 38.72
N SER A 151 -20.64 45.00 39.04
CA SER A 151 -21.86 44.63 39.78
C SER A 151 -21.92 45.29 41.16
N TRP A 152 -20.79 45.34 41.87
CA TRP A 152 -20.69 46.02 43.17
C TRP A 152 -20.95 47.52 43.04
N TYR A 153 -20.30 48.21 42.09
CA TYR A 153 -20.52 49.64 41.86
C TYR A 153 -21.95 49.95 41.43
N ASN A 154 -22.51 49.15 40.52
CA ASN A 154 -23.89 49.32 40.08
C ASN A 154 -24.87 49.24 41.25
N ARG A 155 -24.66 48.28 42.16
CA ARG A 155 -25.49 48.09 43.35
C ARG A 155 -25.33 49.22 44.38
N VAL A 156 -24.09 49.61 44.70
CA VAL A 156 -23.79 50.58 45.76
C VAL A 156 -24.16 52.00 45.34
N LEU A 157 -23.90 52.36 44.08
CA LEU A 157 -24.15 53.71 43.58
C LEU A 157 -25.58 53.90 43.06
N GLY A 158 -26.31 52.82 42.79
CA GLY A 158 -27.57 52.89 42.05
C GLY A 158 -27.34 53.52 40.69
N PHE A 159 -26.31 53.07 39.98
CA PHE A 159 -25.83 53.71 38.75
C PHE A 159 -25.27 52.68 37.78
N LYS A 160 -25.81 52.61 36.58
CA LYS A 160 -25.44 51.66 35.54
C LYS A 160 -25.08 52.40 34.26
N ILE A 161 -24.04 51.93 33.57
CA ILE A 161 -23.63 52.44 32.25
C ILE A 161 -23.74 51.31 31.24
N GLU A 162 -24.38 51.59 30.10
CA GLU A 162 -24.55 50.63 29.02
C GLU A 162 -24.11 51.24 27.68
N GLY A 163 -23.31 50.51 26.91
CA GLY A 163 -22.88 50.89 25.57
C GLY A 163 -23.84 50.37 24.50
N GLY A 164 -24.03 51.15 23.43
CA GLY A 164 -24.84 50.82 22.27
C GLY A 164 -24.73 51.89 21.18
N HIS A 165 -25.87 52.32 20.62
CA HIS A 165 -25.94 53.46 19.68
C HIS A 165 -25.46 54.78 20.32
N GLY A 166 -25.45 54.87 21.65
CA GLY A 166 -24.74 55.86 22.45
C GLY A 166 -24.35 55.23 23.79
N VAL A 167 -23.89 56.05 24.73
CA VAL A 167 -23.66 55.61 26.12
C VAL A 167 -24.87 56.01 26.95
N ARG A 168 -25.59 55.00 27.46
CA ARG A 168 -26.75 55.19 28.34
C ARG A 168 -26.31 55.14 29.79
N PHE A 169 -26.66 56.19 30.52
CA PHE A 169 -26.44 56.34 31.95
C PHE A 169 -27.79 56.15 32.63
N THR A 170 -27.89 55.19 33.54
CA THR A 170 -29.12 54.86 34.26
C THR A 170 -28.87 55.00 35.74
N PHE A 171 -29.73 55.74 36.43
CA PHE A 171 -29.74 55.89 37.86
C PHE A 171 -30.98 55.23 38.45
N ASN A 172 -30.79 54.57 39.58
CA ASN A 172 -31.82 53.99 40.43
C ASN A 172 -31.54 54.37 41.89
N ASN A 173 -32.41 53.96 42.82
CA ASN A 173 -32.37 54.40 44.22
C ASN A 173 -32.37 55.93 44.40
N MET A 174 -33.09 56.65 43.53
CA MET A 174 -33.20 58.12 43.61
C MET A 174 -34.48 58.60 44.26
N ASP A 175 -35.53 57.77 44.27
CA ASP A 175 -36.77 57.97 45.00
C ASP A 175 -36.86 56.96 46.15
N ILE A 176 -37.18 57.42 47.35
CA ILE A 176 -37.30 56.59 48.55
C ILE A 176 -38.57 55.72 48.47
N GLU A 177 -39.64 56.21 47.82
CA GLU A 177 -40.89 55.47 47.70
C GLU A 177 -40.85 54.45 46.56
N ASN A 178 -40.15 54.76 45.48
CA ASN A 178 -39.91 53.85 44.37
C ASN A 178 -38.41 53.69 44.04
N PRO A 179 -37.63 52.96 44.86
CA PRO A 179 -36.19 52.80 44.66
C PRO A 179 -35.83 52.05 43.36
N LYS A 180 -36.80 51.35 42.76
CA LYS A 180 -36.64 50.64 41.48
C LYS A 180 -36.92 51.52 40.27
N GLN A 181 -37.42 52.74 40.45
CA GLN A 181 -37.62 53.67 39.34
C GLN A 181 -36.27 53.98 38.68
N GLU A 182 -36.22 53.81 37.37
CA GLU A 182 -35.05 54.12 36.57
C GLU A 182 -35.20 55.53 36.00
N TYR A 183 -34.11 56.30 36.06
CA TYR A 183 -33.95 57.59 35.43
C TYR A 183 -32.74 57.49 34.53
N SER A 184 -32.87 57.83 33.25
CA SER A 184 -31.79 57.59 32.31
C SER A 184 -31.61 58.71 31.32
N PHE A 185 -30.39 58.83 30.81
CA PHE A 185 -30.09 59.66 29.67
C PHE A 185 -29.05 58.97 28.79
N THR A 186 -29.09 59.24 27.50
CA THR A 186 -28.17 58.67 26.53
C THR A 186 -27.47 59.79 25.79
N ILE A 187 -26.14 59.80 25.83
CA ILE A 187 -25.31 60.73 25.05
C ILE A 187 -24.50 59.97 24.00
N ARG A 188 -24.20 60.64 22.90
CA ARG A 188 -23.31 60.14 21.85
C ARG A 188 -22.24 61.17 21.59
N HIS A 189 -20.99 60.73 21.54
CA HIS A 189 -19.88 61.53 21.06
C HIS A 189 -19.59 61.17 19.60
N ALA A 190 -19.82 62.09 18.67
CA ALA A 190 -19.55 61.95 17.25
C ALA A 190 -19.13 63.32 16.68
N ASP A 191 -18.24 63.33 15.69
CA ASP A 191 -17.75 64.57 15.06
C ASP A 191 -17.21 65.60 16.07
N ASP A 192 -16.44 65.12 17.06
CA ASP A 192 -15.87 65.90 18.18
C ASP A 192 -16.91 66.67 19.02
N ALA A 193 -18.16 66.22 19.00
CA ALA A 193 -19.23 66.79 19.82
C ALA A 193 -20.11 65.71 20.49
N TYR A 194 -20.45 65.97 21.74
CA TYR A 194 -21.51 65.29 22.48
C TYR A 194 -22.88 65.80 22.03
N SER A 195 -23.77 64.85 21.77
CA SER A 195 -25.19 65.06 21.49
C SER A 195 -26.04 64.23 22.47
N LEU A 196 -27.19 64.78 22.86
CA LEU A 196 -28.18 64.05 23.65
C LEU A 196 -29.06 63.25 22.68
N LEU A 197 -29.13 61.93 22.88
CA LEU A 197 -30.00 61.05 22.12
C LEU A 197 -31.35 60.85 22.81
N ASP A 198 -31.33 60.66 24.12
CA ASP A 198 -32.53 60.34 24.91
C ASP A 198 -32.38 60.81 26.36
N CYS A 199 -33.49 61.10 27.03
CA CYS A 199 -33.55 61.51 28.44
C CYS A 199 -34.94 61.24 29.01
N ASP A 200 -35.02 60.35 29.99
CA ASP A 200 -36.26 59.94 30.65
C ASP A 200 -36.10 59.98 32.18
N PRO A 201 -36.87 60.79 32.90
CA PRO A 201 -37.82 61.81 32.41
C PRO A 201 -37.12 63.00 31.72
N PRO A 202 -37.82 63.77 30.86
CA PRO A 202 -37.25 64.98 30.25
C PRO A 202 -36.90 66.04 31.31
N LEU A 203 -35.66 66.55 31.29
CA LEU A 203 -35.22 67.61 32.21
C LEU A 203 -35.09 68.97 31.51
N ASN A 204 -35.36 70.03 32.27
CA ASN A 204 -35.15 71.39 31.80
C ASN A 204 -33.67 71.78 31.84
N GLY A 205 -33.22 72.53 30.83
CA GLY A 205 -31.87 73.08 30.77
C GLY A 205 -30.77 72.07 30.45
N ILE A 206 -31.08 70.95 29.76
CA ILE A 206 -30.07 69.96 29.33
C ILE A 206 -29.20 70.52 28.19
N LYS A 207 -29.77 71.37 27.32
CA LYS A 207 -29.04 71.93 26.16
C LYS A 207 -27.83 72.75 26.59
N GLU A 208 -27.96 73.55 27.65
CA GLU A 208 -26.87 74.33 28.24
C GLU A 208 -25.80 73.41 28.83
N LEU A 209 -26.21 72.31 29.48
CA LEU A 209 -25.29 71.32 30.04
C LEU A 209 -24.51 70.56 28.93
N ILE A 210 -25.15 70.23 27.81
CA ILE A 210 -24.48 69.63 26.65
C ILE A 210 -23.49 70.61 26.03
N ASN A 211 -23.84 71.90 25.95
CA ASN A 211 -22.92 72.93 25.48
C ASN A 211 -21.72 73.11 26.42
N GLU A 212 -21.92 73.05 27.74
CA GLU A 212 -20.82 73.06 28.72
C GLU A 212 -19.95 71.80 28.60
N LEU A 213 -20.57 70.63 28.42
CA LEU A 213 -19.87 69.36 28.21
C LEU A 213 -18.98 69.44 26.96
N ASN A 214 -19.50 69.94 25.85
CA ASN A 214 -18.74 70.15 24.60
C ASN A 214 -17.59 71.15 24.75
N ARG A 215 -17.70 72.13 25.66
CA ARG A 215 -16.63 73.11 25.91
C ARG A 215 -15.55 72.61 26.85
N THR A 216 -15.93 71.82 27.86
CA THR A 216 -15.04 71.45 28.97
C THR A 216 -14.56 70.01 28.91
N ASN A 217 -15.20 69.17 28.09
CA ASN A 217 -15.07 67.72 28.08
C ASN A 217 -15.24 67.08 29.48
N GLY A 218 -15.99 67.75 30.37
CA GLY A 218 -16.14 67.39 31.78
C GLY A 218 -17.24 66.36 32.04
N LEU A 219 -17.10 65.15 31.50
CA LEU A 219 -18.15 64.11 31.56
C LEU A 219 -18.56 63.77 33.01
N PHE A 220 -17.62 63.59 33.93
CA PHE A 220 -17.94 63.26 35.33
C PHE A 220 -18.77 64.36 36.01
N LYS A 221 -18.45 65.63 35.76
CA LYS A 221 -19.20 66.77 36.29
C LYS A 221 -20.61 66.78 35.68
N PHE A 222 -20.72 66.55 34.39
CA PHE A 222 -22.01 66.46 33.69
C PHE A 222 -22.90 65.36 34.24
N VAL A 223 -22.39 64.12 34.38
CA VAL A 223 -23.14 62.98 34.94
C VAL A 223 -23.64 63.28 36.35
N ARG A 224 -22.82 63.93 37.17
CA ARG A 224 -23.20 64.33 38.54
C ARG A 224 -24.33 65.37 38.54
N ILE A 225 -24.24 66.40 37.69
CA ILE A 225 -25.30 67.42 37.57
C ILE A 225 -26.60 66.78 37.06
N MET A 226 -26.52 65.85 36.10
CA MET A 226 -27.69 65.10 35.63
C MET A 226 -28.37 64.33 36.76
N ARG A 227 -27.59 63.68 37.63
CA ARG A 227 -28.11 62.98 38.80
C ARG A 227 -28.82 63.93 39.77
N GLU A 228 -28.20 65.06 40.09
CA GLU A 228 -28.79 66.10 40.95
C GLU A 228 -30.14 66.59 40.37
N LYS A 229 -30.20 66.87 39.07
CA LYS A 229 -31.45 67.28 38.39
C LYS A 229 -32.54 66.21 38.38
N PHE A 230 -32.19 64.93 38.21
CA PHE A 230 -33.17 63.86 38.33
C PHE A 230 -33.69 63.68 39.76
N GLN A 231 -32.84 63.87 40.78
CA GLN A 231 -33.25 63.86 42.18
C GLN A 231 -34.23 65.01 42.47
N GLU A 232 -33.93 66.23 42.00
CA GLU A 232 -34.85 67.36 42.09
C GLU A 232 -36.19 67.04 41.41
N ALA A 233 -36.16 66.52 40.18
CA ALA A 233 -37.37 66.14 39.45
C ALA A 233 -38.20 65.05 40.17
N ALA A 234 -37.54 64.07 40.79
CA ALA A 234 -38.21 63.05 41.60
C ALA A 234 -38.90 63.67 42.83
N THR A 235 -38.23 64.58 43.55
CA THR A 235 -38.82 65.28 44.70
C THR A 235 -39.96 66.23 44.32
N LEU A 236 -39.89 66.89 43.16
CA LEU A 236 -40.95 67.76 42.65
C LEU A 236 -42.18 66.96 42.15
N GLY A 237 -41.96 65.79 41.56
CA GLY A 237 -43.03 64.84 41.22
C GLY A 237 -43.79 64.34 42.45
N MET A 238 -43.10 64.17 43.58
CA MET A 238 -43.71 63.85 44.87
C MET A 238 -44.60 64.99 45.39
N ILE A 239 -44.21 66.26 45.20
CA ILE A 239 -44.99 67.41 45.67
C ILE A 239 -46.33 67.55 44.91
N LEU A 240 -46.39 67.15 43.63
CA LEU A 240 -47.61 67.21 42.81
C LEU A 240 -48.61 66.05 43.05
N LEU A 241 -48.20 64.96 43.70
CA LEU A 241 -49.07 63.81 44.02
C LEU A 241 -49.78 63.95 45.38
N TYR A 242 -49.38 64.90 46.22
CA TYR A 242 -49.96 65.16 47.55
C TYR A 242 -50.75 66.49 47.64
N CYS A 243 -51.09 67.12 46.50
CA CYS A 243 -51.97 68.28 46.42
C CYS A 243 -53.36 67.93 45.88
#